data_AF-A0A7J4KL87-F1
#
_entry.id   AF-A0A7J4KL87-F1
#
_cell.length_a   1.000
_cell.length_b   1.000
_cell.length_c   1.000
_cell.angle_alpha   90.00
_cell.angle_beta   90.00
_cell.angle_gamma   90.00
#
_symmetry.space_group_name_H-M   'P 1'
#
loop_
_entity.id
_entity.type
_entity.pdbx_description
1 polymer ?
#
loop_
_entity_poly.entity_id
_entity_poly.type
_entity_poly.pdbx_seq_one_letter_code
_entity_poly.pdbx_strand_id
1 'polypeptide(L)' 'MPKEAGEKILAEFKASRSQIPKIKLKDAALIGMGAKSGQIVEVTRQDGSKNYRLVVE' A
#
# COMPACT_ATOMS: atom_id res chain seq x y z
N MET A 1 7.33 -1.85 -0.31
CA MET A 1 8.00 -2.65 -1.36
C MET A 1 8.64 -1.74 -2.40
N PRO A 2 9.59 -2.21 -3.24
CA PRO A 2 10.07 -1.45 -4.41
C PRO A 2 8.88 -1.04 -5.29
N LYS A 3 8.96 0.10 -5.98
CA LYS A 3 7.88 0.63 -6.84
C LYS A 3 7.32 -0.43 -7.79
N GLU A 4 8.19 -1.27 -8.34
CA GLU A 4 7.88 -2.33 -9.30
C GLU A 4 6.97 -3.43 -8.74
N ALA A 5 7.13 -3.80 -7.46
CA ALA A 5 6.29 -4.83 -6.84
C ALA A 5 4.85 -4.33 -6.62
N GLY A 6 4.69 -3.03 -6.31
CA GLY A 6 3.36 -2.41 -6.18
C GLY A 6 2.60 -2.37 -7.52
N GLU A 7 3.31 -2.20 -8.63
CA GLU A 7 2.70 -2.23 -9.98
C GLU A 7 2.26 -3.62 -10.40
N LYS A 8 3.00 -4.68 -10.00
CA LYS A 8 2.55 -6.07 -10.21
C LYS A 8 1.25 -6.37 -9.47
N ILE A 9 1.10 -5.89 -8.25
CA ILE A 9 -0.12 -6.06 -7.46
C ILE A 9 -1.29 -5.31 -8.11
N LEU A 10 -1.08 -4.06 -8.53
CA LEU A 10 -2.09 -3.32 -9.30
C LEU A 10 -2.56 -4.07 -10.56
N ALA A 11 -1.61 -4.67 -11.28
CA ALA A 11 -1.90 -5.47 -12.48
C ALA A 11 -2.66 -6.77 -12.16
N GLU A 12 -2.27 -7.48 -11.09
CA GLU A 12 -2.93 -8.71 -10.64
C GLU A 12 -4.39 -8.46 -10.27
N PHE A 13 -4.66 -7.39 -9.53
CA PHE A 13 -6.02 -7.01 -9.14
C PHE A 13 -6.77 -6.23 -10.21
N LYS A 14 -6.17 -6.00 -11.40
CA LYS A 14 -6.70 -5.16 -12.49
C LYS A 14 -7.24 -3.82 -11.97
N ALA A 15 -6.57 -3.25 -10.97
CA ALA A 15 -6.99 -2.06 -10.26
C ALA A 15 -6.12 -0.87 -10.65
N SER A 16 -6.75 0.28 -10.87
CA SER A 16 -6.03 1.54 -11.03
C SER A 16 -5.52 2.05 -9.67
N ARG A 17 -4.42 2.81 -9.68
CA ARG A 17 -3.90 3.51 -8.48
C ARG A 17 -4.96 4.36 -7.78
N SER A 18 -5.94 4.88 -8.53
CA SER A 18 -7.05 5.67 -7.98
C SER A 18 -8.09 4.84 -7.24
N GLN A 19 -8.19 3.54 -7.53
CA GLN A 19 -9.17 2.62 -6.93
C GLN A 19 -8.64 1.95 -5.65
N ILE A 20 -7.32 1.93 -5.46
CA ILE A 20 -6.71 1.39 -4.24
C ILE A 20 -6.94 2.37 -3.07
N PRO A 21 -7.38 1.88 -1.90
CA PRO A 21 -7.50 2.69 -0.70
C PRO A 21 -6.19 3.40 -0.35
N LYS A 22 -6.29 4.67 0.00
CA LYS A 22 -5.13 5.51 0.31
C LYS A 22 -4.83 5.47 1.82
N ILE A 23 -3.56 5.59 2.18
CA ILE A 23 -3.08 5.76 3.55
C ILE A 23 -2.13 6.94 3.61
N LYS A 24 -2.28 7.80 4.60
CA LYS A 24 -1.43 8.99 4.75
C LYS A 24 -0.08 8.59 5.32
N LEU A 25 0.99 9.27 4.90
CA LEU A 25 2.34 9.02 5.38
C LEU A 25 2.48 9.28 6.89
N LYS A 26 1.62 10.14 7.45
CA LYS A 26 1.51 10.45 8.88
C LYS A 26 0.76 9.39 9.69
N ASP A 27 0.25 8.33 9.05
CA ASP A 27 -0.42 7.25 9.76
C ASP A 27 0.58 6.53 10.67
N ALA A 28 0.21 6.33 11.94
CA ALA A 28 1.06 5.72 12.95
C ALA A 28 1.55 4.32 12.53
N ALA A 29 0.76 3.58 11.76
CA ALA A 29 1.16 2.28 11.22
C ALA A 29 2.34 2.38 10.24
N LEU A 30 2.55 3.54 9.61
CA LEU A 30 3.64 3.80 8.68
C LEU A 30 4.86 4.47 9.32
N ILE A 31 4.69 5.13 10.47
CA ILE A 31 5.73 5.93 11.13
C ILE A 31 6.98 5.12 11.53
N GLY A 32 6.88 3.79 11.63
CA GLY A 32 8.05 2.90 11.82
C GLY A 32 8.53 2.14 10.58
N MET A 33 7.80 2.22 9.46
CA MET A 33 8.04 1.40 8.27
C MET A 33 8.98 2.05 7.25
N GLY A 34 9.27 3.35 7.37
CA GLY A 34 10.05 4.10 6.38
C GLY A 34 9.38 4.16 5.00
N ALA A 35 8.05 4.01 4.95
CA ALA A 35 7.27 4.03 3.73
C ALA A 35 7.29 5.42 3.08
N LYS A 36 7.39 5.47 1.75
CA LYS A 36 7.43 6.72 0.97
C LYS A 36 6.14 6.93 0.19
N SER A 37 5.79 8.20 -0.04
CA SER A 37 4.65 8.56 -0.89
C SER A 37 4.78 7.93 -2.29
N GLY A 38 3.67 7.43 -2.80
CA GLY A 38 3.59 6.68 -4.06
C GLY A 38 3.94 5.19 -3.97
N GLN A 39 4.32 4.68 -2.80
CA GLN A 39 4.49 3.24 -2.59
C GLN A 39 3.16 2.56 -2.26
N ILE A 40 3.06 1.28 -2.59
CA ILE A 40 1.99 0.42 -2.11
C ILE A 40 2.54 -0.42 -0.95
N VAL A 41 1.77 -0.45 0.13
CA VAL A 41 2.03 -1.26 1.31
C VAL A 41 1.04 -2.40 1.39
N GLU A 42 1.53 -3.58 1.80
CA GLU A 42 0.70 -4.73 2.16
C GLU A 42 0.41 -4.63 3.66
N VAL A 43 -0.86 -4.72 4.03
CA VAL A 43 -1.36 -4.69 5.39
C VAL A 43 -1.99 -6.04 5.67
N THR A 44 -1.32 -6.85 6.48
CA THR A 44 -1.82 -8.14 6.96
C THR A 44 -2.56 -7.94 8.27
N ARG A 45 -3.83 -8.34 8.33
CA ARG A 45 -4.64 -8.30 9.54
C ARG A 45 -4.42 -9.55 10.40
N GLN A 46 -4.87 -9.50 11.65
CA GLN A 46 -4.75 -10.62 12.60
C GLN A 46 -5.48 -11.89 12.13
N ASP A 47 -6.52 -11.75 11.30
CA ASP A 47 -7.24 -12.86 10.67
C ASP A 47 -6.49 -13.47 9.47
N GLY A 48 -5.30 -12.96 9.14
CA GLY A 48 -4.50 -13.38 7.99
C GLY A 48 -4.91 -12.72 6.67
N SER A 49 -5.98 -11.91 6.64
CA SER A 49 -6.39 -11.21 5.44
C SER A 49 -5.39 -10.11 5.05
N LYS A 50 -5.09 -10.02 3.75
CA LYS A 50 -4.16 -9.04 3.18
C LYS A 50 -4.92 -7.90 2.51
N ASN A 51 -4.51 -6.67 2.77
CA ASN A 51 -5.04 -5.47 2.14
C ASN A 51 -3.90 -4.63 1.57
N TYR A 52 -4.11 -4.04 0.40
CA TYR A 52 -3.12 -3.18 -0.23
C TYR A 52 -3.56 -1.73 -0.13
N ARG A 53 -2.64 -0.83 0.26
CA ARG A 53 -2.92 0.60 0.36
C ARG A 53 -1.84 1.43 -0.32
N LEU A 54 -2.26 2.49 -1.02
CA LEU A 54 -1.38 3.47 -1.64
C LEU A 54 -1.00 4.54 -0.62
N VAL A 55 0.30 4.69 -0.37
CA VAL A 55 0.84 5.73 0.49
C VAL A 55 0.74 7.07 -0.23
N VAL A 56 0.11 8.04 0.41
CA VAL A 56 -0.01 9.42 -0.03
C VAL A 56 0.49 10.35 1.08
N GLU A 57 0.80 11.60 0.76
CA GLU A 57 1.23 12.60 1.77
C GLU A 57 0.13 12.93 2.80
#